data_AF-A0A9E6JUD3-F1
#
_entry.id   AF-A0A9E6JUD3-F1
#
_cell.length_a   1.000
_cell.length_b   1.000
_cell.length_c   1.000
_cell.angle_alpha   90.00
_cell.angle_beta   90.00
_cell.angle_gamma   90.00
#
_symmetry.space_group_name_H-M   'P 1'
#
loop_
_entity.id
_entity.type
_entity.pdbx_description
1 polymer ?
#
loop_
_entity_poly.entity_id
_entity_poly.type
_entity_poly.pdbx_seq_one_letter_code
_entity_poly.pdbx_strand_id
1 'polypeptide(L)' 'VKDWTYRQFSETFLQDREMLERMASMNIHATRAMTSRLLEAHSRGFWDADPETVEELQELYADLESRIEGVHSEIH' A
#
# COMPACT_ATOMS: atom_id res chain seq x y z
N VAL A 1 14.61 -9.79 -6.87
CA VAL A 1 14.16 -9.75 -5.46
C VAL A 1 13.49 -11.10 -5.18
N LYS A 2 13.57 -11.66 -3.97
CA LYS A 2 12.96 -12.98 -3.69
C LYS A 2 11.50 -12.79 -3.29
N ASP A 3 10.60 -13.65 -3.76
CA ASP A 3 9.14 -13.60 -3.50
C ASP A 3 8.76 -13.43 -2.01
N TRP A 4 9.52 -14.06 -1.11
CA TRP A 4 9.26 -13.99 0.33
C TRP A 4 9.33 -12.56 0.90
N THR A 5 10.09 -11.67 0.26
CA THR A 5 10.22 -10.27 0.71
C THR A 5 8.93 -9.49 0.48
N TYR A 6 8.22 -9.77 -0.63
CA TYR A 6 6.95 -9.12 -0.93
C TYR A 6 5.81 -9.70 -0.10
N ARG A 7 5.84 -11.02 0.15
CA ARG A 7 4.89 -11.68 1.04
C ARG A 7 4.97 -11.16 2.48
N GLN A 8 6.17 -11.03 3.05
CA GLN A 8 6.31 -10.41 4.38
C GLN A 8 5.81 -8.97 4.41
N PHE A 9 5.98 -8.25 3.30
CA PHE A 9 5.47 -6.89 3.17
C PHE A 9 3.94 -6.87 3.14
N SER A 10 3.29 -7.72 2.34
CA SER A 10 1.83 -7.76 2.27
C SER A 10 1.23 -8.24 3.60
N GLU A 11 1.80 -9.26 4.23
CA GLU A 11 1.36 -9.74 5.55
C GLU A 11 1.49 -8.65 6.63
N THR A 12 2.57 -7.87 6.61
CA THR A 12 2.76 -6.76 7.58
C THR A 12 1.86 -5.54 7.27
N PHE A 13 1.51 -5.32 6.00
CA PHE A 13 0.75 -4.13 5.57
C PHE A 13 -0.77 -4.32 5.53
N LEU A 14 -1.24 -5.47 5.09
CA LEU A 14 -2.65 -5.74 4.85
C LEU A 14 -3.31 -6.42 6.05
N GLN A 15 -2.59 -7.28 6.77
CA GLN A 15 -3.17 -8.03 7.88
C GLN A 15 -3.12 -7.28 9.21
N ASP A 16 -2.27 -6.25 9.35
CA ASP A 16 -2.21 -5.38 10.53
C ASP A 16 -2.64 -3.95 10.19
N ARG A 17 -3.96 -3.74 10.28
CA ARG A 17 -4.58 -2.44 10.00
C ARG A 17 -4.16 -1.34 10.99
N GLU A 18 -3.81 -1.70 12.23
CA GLU A 18 -3.33 -0.74 13.23
C GLU A 18 -1.95 -0.21 12.83
N MET A 19 -1.06 -1.10 12.39
CA MET A 19 0.25 -0.72 11.88
C MET A 19 0.13 0.16 10.63
N LEU A 20 -0.76 -0.19 9.70
CA LEU A 20 -1.01 0.61 8.49
C LEU A 20 -1.43 2.04 8.83
N GLU A 21 -2.40 2.22 9.75
CA GLU A 21 -2.84 3.54 10.18
C GLU A 21 -1.72 4.32 10.89
N ARG A 22 -0.92 3.64 11.71
CA ARG A 22 0.26 4.25 12.32
C ARG A 22 1.26 4.76 11.28
N MET A 23 1.53 3.98 10.22
CA MET A 23 2.41 4.43 9.15
C MET A 23 1.82 5.59 8.35
N ALA A 24 0.53 5.52 8.00
CA ALA A 24 -0.18 6.59 7.30
C ALA A 24 -0.18 7.90 8.10
N SER A 25 -0.39 7.84 9.42
CA SER A 25 -0.31 9.02 10.30
C SER A 25 1.10 9.59 10.44
N MET A 26 2.14 8.74 10.34
CA MET A 26 3.54 9.21 10.34
C MET A 26 3.93 9.85 9.00
N ASN A 27 3.58 9.20 7.88
CA ASN A 27 3.87 9.71 6.53
C ASN A 27 3.00 9.01 5.47
N ILE A 28 1.85 9.62 5.16
CA ILE A 28 0.90 9.09 4.19
C ILE A 28 1.48 8.94 2.78
N HIS A 29 2.37 9.85 2.34
CA HIS A 29 3.01 9.78 1.03
C HIS A 29 3.98 8.60 0.93
N ALA A 30 4.72 8.31 1.99
CA ALA A 30 5.60 7.16 2.05
C ALA A 30 4.81 5.86 2.02
N THR A 31 3.74 5.76 2.82
CA THR A 31 2.83 4.62 2.84
C THR A 31 2.25 4.35 1.45
N ARG A 32 1.71 5.38 0.78
CA ARG A 32 1.20 5.29 -0.60
C ARG A 32 2.26 4.83 -1.59
N ALA A 33 3.48 5.35 -1.48
CA ALA A 33 4.59 4.96 -2.35
C ALA A 33 5.04 3.51 -2.12
N MET A 34 4.88 2.96 -0.92
CA MET A 34 5.15 1.55 -0.63
C MET A 34 4.08 0.65 -1.26
N THR A 35 2.79 0.99 -1.10
CA THR A 35 1.66 0.29 -1.74
C THR A 35 1.82 0.26 -3.26
N SER A 36 2.18 1.39 -3.88
CA SER A 36 2.43 1.49 -5.31
C SER A 36 3.55 0.55 -5.80
N ARG A 37 4.64 0.41 -5.04
CA ARG A 37 5.76 -0.49 -5.40
C ARG A 37 5.38 -1.97 -5.33
N LEU A 38 4.48 -2.34 -4.42
CA LEU A 38 3.96 -3.72 -4.37
C LEU A 38 3.11 -4.03 -5.60
N LEU A 39 2.22 -3.11 -5.99
CA LEU A 39 1.43 -3.22 -7.21
C LEU A 39 2.32 -3.27 -8.47
N GLU A 40 3.40 -2.48 -8.52
CA GLU A 40 4.39 -2.52 -9.60
C GLU A 40 5.18 -3.83 -9.64
N ALA A 41 5.53 -4.38 -8.47
CA ALA A 41 6.20 -5.67 -8.40
C ALA A 41 5.31 -6.79 -8.96
N HIS A 42 4.02 -6.77 -8.64
CA HIS A 42 3.05 -7.70 -9.20
C HIS A 42 2.90 -7.52 -10.72
N SER A 43 2.67 -6.29 -11.20
CA SER A 43 2.44 -6.04 -12.62
C SER A 43 3.64 -6.36 -13.52
N ARG A 44 4.86 -6.34 -12.97
CA ARG A 44 6.10 -6.70 -13.68
C ARG A 44 6.51 -8.16 -13.52
N GLY A 45 5.71 -8.98 -12.83
CA GLY A 45 6.02 -10.40 -12.59
C GLY A 45 7.18 -10.63 -11.62
N PHE A 46 7.52 -9.63 -10.80
CA PHE A 46 8.51 -9.79 -9.73
C PHE A 46 7.91 -10.39 -8.46
N TRP A 47 6.58 -10.40 -8.35
CA TRP A 47 5.83 -10.96 -7.25
C TRP A 47 4.53 -11.60 -7.73
N ASP A 48 4.35 -12.89 -7.44
CA ASP A 48 3.12 -13.63 -7.74
C ASP A 48 2.17 -13.58 -6.53
N ALA A 49 1.45 -12.47 -6.40
CA ALA A 49 0.41 -12.27 -5.39
C ALA A 49 -0.91 -12.90 -5.84
N ASP A 50 -1.68 -13.45 -4.91
CA ASP A 50 -3.05 -13.89 -5.22
C ASP A 50 -3.97 -12.70 -5.57
N PRO A 51 -5.03 -12.92 -6.35
CA PRO A 51 -5.91 -11.84 -6.81
C PRO A 51 -6.54 -11.03 -5.69
N GLU A 52 -6.87 -11.66 -4.56
CA GLU A 52 -7.47 -11.00 -3.39
C GLU A 52 -6.49 -10.00 -2.78
N THR A 53 -5.23 -10.41 -2.58
CA THR A 53 -4.16 -9.52 -2.12
C THR A 53 -3.95 -8.32 -3.05
N VAL A 54 -4.04 -8.53 -4.37
CA VAL A 54 -3.88 -7.45 -5.36
C VAL A 54 -5.04 -6.46 -5.28
N GLU A 55 -6.27 -6.94 -5.11
CA GLU A 55 -7.47 -6.13 -4.94
C GLU A 55 -7.38 -5.27 -3.67
N GLU A 56 -7.01 -5.86 -2.54
CA GLU A 56 -6.81 -5.13 -1.28
C GLU A 56 -5.76 -4.01 -1.40
N LEU A 57 -4.66 -4.26 -2.13
CA LEU A 57 -3.63 -3.25 -2.39
C LEU A 57 -4.13 -2.10 -3.28
N GLN A 58 -5.01 -2.40 -4.25
CA GLN A 58 -5.63 -1.38 -5.12
C GLN A 58 -6.60 -0.50 -4.32
N GLU A 59 -7.43 -1.11 -3.47
CA GLU A 59 -8.34 -0.38 -2.59
C GLU A 59 -7.58 0.51 -1.61
N LEU A 60 -6.54 -0.04 -0.97
CA LEU A 60 -5.67 0.73 -0.08
C LEU A 60 -5.01 1.92 -0.79
N TYR A 61 -4.52 1.70 -2.01
CA TYR A 61 -3.91 2.79 -2.78
C TYR A 61 -4.93 3.90 -3.05
N ALA A 62 -6.16 3.56 -3.44
CA ALA A 62 -7.23 4.54 -3.67
C ALA A 62 -7.63 5.30 -2.41
N ASP A 63 -7.74 4.63 -1.26
CA ASP A 63 -8.01 5.28 0.04
C ASP A 63 -6.92 6.29 0.41
N LEU A 64 -5.64 5.90 0.26
CA LEU A 64 -4.51 6.77 0.55
C LEU A 64 -4.47 8.00 -0.36
N GLU A 65 -4.77 7.85 -1.66
CA GLU A 65 -4.88 8.99 -2.59
C GLU A 65 -6.01 9.94 -2.18
N SER A 66 -7.19 9.41 -1.87
CA SER A 66 -8.34 10.20 -1.39
C SER A 66 -8.00 11.00 -0.14
N ARG A 67 -7.31 10.37 0.83
CA ARG A 67 -6.83 11.04 2.04
C ARG A 67 -5.79 12.13 1.73
N ILE A 68 -4.86 11.88 0.81
CA ILE A 68 -3.86 12.88 0.38
C ILE A 68 -4.54 14.08 -0.28
N GLU A 69 -5.49 13.85 -1.18
CA GLU A 69 -6.26 14.90 -1.85
C GLU A 69 -7.11 15.70 -0.85
N GLY A 70 -7.72 15.02 0.12
CA GLY A 70 -8.45 15.64 1.23
C GLY A 70 -7.55 16.53 2.09
N VAL A 71 -6.37 16.05 2.50
CA VAL A 71 -5.37 16.85 3.24
C VAL A 71 -4.92 18.07 2.44
N HIS A 72 -4.74 17.93 1.13
CA HIS A 72 -4.35 19.06 0.28
C HIS A 72 -5.46 20.08 0.10
N SER A 73 -6.72 19.63 0.14
CA SER A 73 -7.91 20.49 0.01
C SER A 73 -8.20 21.32 1.25
N GLU A 74 -7.77 20.89 2.44
CA GLU A 74 -7.94 21.64 3.71
C GLU A 74 -6.90 22.76 3.92
N ILE A 75 -5.83 22.79 3.13
CA ILE A 75 -4.71 23.74 3.29
C ILE A 75 -4.83 24.96 2.34
N HIS A 76 -5.91 25.04 1.55
CA HIS A 76 -6.12 26.09 0.54
C HIS A 76 -7.11 27.19 0.94
#